data_AF-A0AAD1WCA1-F1
#
_entry.id   AF-A0AAD1WCA1-F1
#
_cell.length_a   1.000
_cell.length_b   1.000
_cell.length_c   1.000
_cell.angle_alpha   90.00
_cell.angle_beta   90.00
_cell.angle_gamma   90.00
#
_symmetry.space_group_name_H-M   'P 1'
#
loop_
_entity.id
_entity.type
_entity.pdbx_description
1 polymer ?
#
loop_
_entity_poly.entity_id
_entity_poly.type
_entity_poly.pdbx_seq_one_letter_code
_entity_poly.pdbx_strand_id
1 'polypeptide(L)'
;MDRLYESLREELRLFEDQVHKCRVNFDLPTLQRVLGLLSEVHKTQLDSWKHIENFVKDGNISGDQGGQFRDYLSWLLSYVDYLRSMKNSFDDHVVFPLCDNLYVNDEGDALPAKGLQFPLAPTNIAATARQLFHHRRTWALLLSARNHEQTQQIHGPSHSTLLMHCIQDIFEESLVTAKLANQWIFIHETYYKDNMHTSQQAPQVCLSSEFQNGLPKEHKNWSESRDIPEGDPEIQSQVKDMREYMMFLLWRAGRAEALELQVKDVNQKVQVLQGNVNDMQQLLQEEGPESREKVEKLKRQLDLERFHQQILNSDWQLELEARPSLIRQIDTVRERCDQLEAALGPRKEKRETSPPDSLGAPSDTDWDSSSVFSQTSTRTSDVFTPQ
;
A
#
# COMPACT_ATOMS: atom_id res chain seq x y z
N MET A 1 -11.53 -17.08 -9.92
CA MET A 1 -11.39 -15.81 -10.66
C MET A 1 -12.69 -15.00 -10.64
N ASP A 2 -13.84 -15.57 -11.03
CA ASP A 2 -15.11 -14.82 -11.08
C ASP A 2 -15.48 -14.10 -9.77
N ARG A 3 -15.38 -14.81 -8.62
CA ARG A 3 -15.62 -14.20 -7.30
C ARG A 3 -14.69 -13.01 -7.00
N LEU A 4 -13.45 -13.06 -7.45
CA LEU A 4 -12.48 -11.96 -7.28
C LEU A 4 -12.91 -10.75 -8.13
N TYR A 5 -13.32 -10.96 -9.38
CA TYR A 5 -13.80 -9.87 -10.24
C TYR A 5 -15.08 -9.24 -9.69
N GLU A 6 -16.02 -10.04 -9.20
CA GLU A 6 -17.25 -9.55 -8.57
C GLU A 6 -16.94 -8.71 -7.33
N SER A 7 -16.11 -9.23 -6.42
CA SER A 7 -15.67 -8.52 -5.21
C SER A 7 -14.99 -7.19 -5.55
N LEU A 8 -14.05 -7.17 -6.50
CA LEU A 8 -13.36 -5.93 -6.89
C LEU A 8 -14.30 -4.88 -7.52
N ARG A 9 -15.29 -5.33 -8.29
CA ARG A 9 -16.30 -4.42 -8.86
C ARG A 9 -17.23 -3.83 -7.81
N GLU A 10 -17.58 -4.62 -6.80
CA GLU A 10 -18.36 -4.13 -5.67
C GLU A 10 -17.58 -3.07 -4.89
N GLU A 11 -16.32 -3.34 -4.55
CA GLU A 11 -15.43 -2.36 -3.90
C GLU A 11 -15.27 -1.07 -4.73
N LEU A 12 -15.08 -1.19 -6.04
CA LEU A 12 -15.00 -0.04 -6.94
C LEU A 12 -16.29 0.78 -6.95
N ARG A 13 -17.46 0.12 -6.96
CA ARG A 13 -18.74 0.80 -6.93
C ARG A 13 -18.96 1.53 -5.60
N LEU A 14 -18.65 0.87 -4.47
CA LEU A 14 -18.73 1.48 -3.14
C LEU A 14 -17.82 2.70 -3.03
N PHE A 15 -16.60 2.60 -3.56
CA PHE A 15 -15.66 3.70 -3.63
C PHE A 15 -16.19 4.86 -4.49
N GLU A 16 -16.66 4.59 -5.71
CA GLU A 16 -17.23 5.61 -6.60
C GLU A 16 -18.41 6.32 -5.94
N ASP A 17 -19.34 5.58 -5.33
CA ASP A 17 -20.47 6.14 -4.59
C ASP A 17 -19.99 7.04 -3.43
N GLN A 18 -18.94 6.63 -2.72
CA GLN A 18 -18.37 7.41 -1.62
C GLN A 18 -17.71 8.71 -2.12
N VAL A 19 -16.96 8.66 -3.23
CA VAL A 19 -16.37 9.85 -3.86
C VAL A 19 -17.46 10.82 -4.31
N HIS A 20 -18.55 10.32 -4.92
CA HIS A 20 -19.67 11.16 -5.33
C HIS A 20 -20.37 11.83 -4.14
N LYS A 21 -20.60 11.09 -3.05
CA LYS A 21 -21.16 11.66 -1.81
C LYS A 21 -20.26 12.77 -1.25
N CYS A 22 -18.95 12.54 -1.21
CA CYS A 22 -17.97 13.54 -0.77
C CYS A 22 -18.04 14.79 -1.65
N ARG A 23 -18.02 14.62 -2.98
CA ARG A 23 -18.10 15.72 -3.94
C ARG A 23 -19.39 16.55 -3.78
N VAL A 24 -20.54 15.90 -3.62
CA VAL A 24 -21.84 16.58 -3.48
C VAL A 24 -21.96 17.32 -2.15
N ASN A 25 -21.43 16.74 -1.07
CA ASN A 25 -21.50 17.33 0.27
C ASN A 25 -20.44 18.42 0.50
N PHE A 26 -19.47 18.58 -0.40
CA PHE A 26 -18.43 19.58 -0.27
C PHE A 26 -18.94 20.97 -0.71
N ASP A 27 -19.07 21.89 0.25
CA ASP A 27 -19.51 23.27 -0.01
C ASP A 27 -18.35 24.14 -0.54
N LEU A 28 -18.12 24.02 -1.85
CA LEU A 28 -17.14 24.78 -2.60
C LEU A 28 -17.37 26.32 -2.51
N PRO A 29 -18.61 26.84 -2.62
CA PRO A 29 -18.89 28.27 -2.39
C PRO A 29 -18.44 28.79 -1.03
N THR A 30 -18.64 28.01 0.04
CA THR A 30 -18.19 28.41 1.39
C THR A 30 -16.66 28.45 1.46
N LEU A 31 -15.96 27.47 0.90
CA LEU A 31 -14.50 27.49 0.82
C LEU A 31 -14.00 28.75 0.08
N GLN A 32 -14.60 29.07 -1.06
CA GLN A 32 -14.23 30.26 -1.84
C GLN A 32 -14.39 31.54 -1.03
N ARG A 33 -15.50 31.67 -0.28
CA ARG A 33 -15.78 32.83 0.57
C ARG A 33 -14.74 32.93 1.69
N VAL A 34 -14.44 31.81 2.37
CA VAL A 34 -13.46 31.78 3.47
C VAL A 34 -12.07 32.15 2.95
N LEU A 35 -11.61 31.57 1.84
CA LEU A 35 -10.31 31.89 1.25
C LEU A 35 -10.23 33.34 0.75
N GLY A 36 -11.32 33.88 0.18
CA GLY A 36 -11.40 35.27 -0.24
C GLY A 36 -11.25 36.24 0.94
N LEU A 37 -12.02 36.03 2.01
CA LEU A 37 -11.97 36.86 3.21
C LEU A 37 -10.62 36.76 3.92
N LEU A 38 -10.03 35.56 4.03
CA LEU A 38 -8.71 35.38 4.61
C LEU A 38 -7.62 36.11 3.81
N SER A 39 -7.70 36.08 2.48
CA SER A 39 -6.77 36.79 1.60
C SER A 39 -6.87 38.31 1.78
N GLU A 40 -8.09 38.86 1.91
CA GLU A 40 -8.31 40.30 2.12
C GLU A 40 -7.85 40.77 3.51
N VAL A 41 -8.15 40.02 4.56
CA VAL A 41 -7.92 40.44 5.95
C VAL A 41 -6.47 40.24 6.38
N HIS A 42 -5.88 39.09 6.07
CA HIS A 42 -4.58 38.71 6.63
C HIS A 42 -3.41 38.89 5.66
N LYS A 43 -3.68 39.14 4.36
CA LYS A 43 -2.67 39.13 3.29
C LYS A 43 -1.80 37.87 3.29
N THR A 44 -2.26 36.81 3.94
CA THR A 44 -1.56 35.52 4.02
C THR A 44 -1.98 34.68 2.83
N GLN A 45 -0.98 34.07 2.21
CA GLN A 45 -1.17 33.20 1.08
C GLN A 45 -1.32 31.76 1.57
N LEU A 46 -2.51 31.19 1.41
CA LEU A 46 -2.82 29.81 1.75
C LEU A 46 -2.77 28.96 0.47
N ASP A 47 -1.56 28.62 0.03
CA ASP A 47 -1.30 27.83 -1.19
C ASP A 47 -0.96 26.36 -0.91
N SER A 48 -0.88 25.94 0.36
CA SER A 48 -0.62 24.55 0.73
C SER A 48 -1.43 24.10 1.96
N TRP A 49 -1.70 22.80 2.07
CA TRP A 49 -2.33 22.20 3.26
C TRP A 49 -1.54 22.48 4.54
N LYS A 50 -0.21 22.54 4.44
CA LYS A 50 0.67 22.88 5.57
C LYS A 50 0.51 24.32 6.03
N HIS A 51 0.31 25.25 5.10
CA HIS A 51 0.06 26.64 5.47
C HIS A 51 -1.28 26.78 6.19
N ILE A 52 -2.31 26.06 5.76
CA ILE A 52 -3.60 26.01 6.48
C ILE A 52 -3.40 25.39 7.87
N GLU A 53 -2.66 24.29 7.98
CA GLU A 53 -2.39 23.63 9.26
C GLU A 53 -1.65 24.55 10.23
N ASN A 54 -0.58 25.20 9.79
CA ASN A 54 0.17 26.17 10.57
C ASN A 54 -0.72 27.35 10.97
N PHE A 55 -1.53 27.86 10.05
CA PHE A 55 -2.45 28.97 10.31
C PHE A 55 -3.49 28.62 11.39
N VAL A 56 -4.03 27.39 11.37
CA VAL A 56 -4.98 26.90 12.40
C VAL A 56 -4.29 26.72 13.76
N LYS A 57 -3.01 26.32 13.77
CA LYS A 57 -2.19 26.12 14.99
C LYS A 57 -1.75 27.43 15.62
N ASP A 58 -1.33 28.41 14.81
CA ASP A 58 -0.76 29.67 15.29
C ASP A 58 -1.79 30.57 15.98
N GLY A 59 -3.08 30.36 15.74
CA GLY A 59 -4.17 30.99 16.52
C GLY A 59 -4.24 32.52 16.43
N ASN A 60 -3.49 33.14 15.51
CA ASN A 60 -3.30 34.59 15.44
C ASN A 60 -4.50 35.39 14.88
N ILE A 61 -5.68 34.78 14.75
CA ILE A 61 -6.87 35.47 14.24
C ILE A 61 -7.62 36.11 15.40
N SER A 62 -7.40 37.40 15.62
CA SER A 62 -8.16 38.19 16.61
C SER A 62 -9.47 38.69 15.99
N GLY A 63 -10.61 38.40 16.63
CA GLY A 63 -11.93 38.89 16.25
C GLY A 63 -13.01 37.81 16.22
N ASP A 64 -14.28 38.23 16.27
CA ASP A 64 -15.45 37.35 16.34
C ASP A 64 -15.58 36.40 15.13
N GLN A 65 -15.14 36.85 13.94
CA GLN A 65 -15.13 36.02 12.72
C GLN A 65 -13.95 35.02 12.68
N GLY A 66 -12.90 35.27 13.46
CA GLY A 66 -11.69 34.44 13.45
C GLY A 66 -11.92 33.02 13.95
N GLY A 67 -12.80 32.87 14.94
CA GLY A 67 -13.22 31.55 15.44
C GLY A 67 -13.89 30.73 14.34
N GLN A 68 -14.84 31.32 13.62
CA GLN A 68 -15.58 30.62 12.56
C GLN A 68 -14.67 30.17 11.41
N PHE A 69 -13.69 30.99 11.00
CA PHE A 69 -12.72 30.59 9.98
C PHE A 69 -11.83 29.45 10.47
N ARG A 70 -11.37 29.51 11.71
CA ARG A 70 -10.53 28.47 12.30
C ARG A 70 -11.28 27.14 12.38
N ASP A 71 -12.55 27.17 12.81
CA ASP A 71 -13.38 25.98 12.89
C ASP A 71 -13.61 25.37 11.50
N TYR A 72 -13.88 26.20 10.49
CA TYR A 72 -14.03 25.75 9.11
C TYR A 72 -12.73 25.17 8.53
N LEU A 73 -11.58 25.83 8.74
CA LEU A 73 -10.29 25.32 8.28
C LEU A 73 -9.88 24.03 9.01
N SER A 74 -10.20 23.91 10.30
CA SER A 74 -9.99 22.67 11.05
C SER A 74 -10.84 21.53 10.48
N TRP A 75 -12.12 21.80 10.18
CA TRP A 75 -12.99 20.84 9.49
C TRP A 75 -12.42 20.45 8.12
N LEU A 76 -11.92 21.42 7.35
CA LEU A 76 -11.32 21.18 6.04
C LEU A 76 -10.10 20.26 6.13
N LEU A 77 -9.21 20.47 7.11
CA LEU A 77 -8.07 19.59 7.35
C LEU A 77 -8.52 18.16 7.69
N SER A 78 -9.49 18.02 8.59
CA SER A 78 -10.08 16.70 8.90
C SER A 78 -10.74 16.05 7.68
N TYR A 79 -11.34 16.84 6.80
CA TYR A 79 -11.91 16.36 5.54
C TYR A 79 -10.82 15.86 4.58
N VAL A 80 -9.72 16.59 4.42
CA VAL A 80 -8.57 16.14 3.61
C VAL A 80 -7.93 14.86 4.18
N ASP A 81 -7.83 14.75 5.51
CA ASP A 81 -7.37 13.53 6.18
C ASP A 81 -8.30 12.34 5.89
N TYR A 82 -9.61 12.58 5.87
CA TYR A 82 -10.59 11.58 5.46
C TYR A 82 -10.39 11.16 4.00
N LEU A 83 -10.17 12.10 3.07
CA LEU A 83 -9.86 11.78 1.67
C LEU A 83 -8.56 10.95 1.53
N ARG A 84 -7.56 11.21 2.38
CA ARG A 84 -6.33 10.41 2.44
C ARG A 84 -6.58 9.00 2.93
N SER A 85 -7.41 8.83 3.96
CA SER A 85 -7.84 7.51 4.44
C SER A 85 -8.61 6.74 3.35
N MET A 86 -9.50 7.42 2.62
CA MET A 86 -10.23 6.83 1.50
C MET A 86 -9.28 6.38 0.38
N LYS A 87 -8.24 7.16 0.07
CA LYS A 87 -7.19 6.74 -0.88
C LYS A 87 -6.44 5.50 -0.41
N ASN A 88 -6.08 5.43 0.87
CA ASN A 88 -5.38 4.26 1.41
C ASN A 88 -6.27 3.01 1.34
N SER A 89 -7.56 3.15 1.68
CA SER A 89 -8.54 2.08 1.55
C SER A 89 -8.69 1.60 0.10
N PHE A 90 -8.72 2.52 -0.88
CA PHE A 90 -8.70 2.16 -2.30
C PHE A 90 -7.44 1.37 -2.69
N ASP A 91 -6.26 1.79 -2.20
CA ASP A 91 -5.02 1.04 -2.44
C ASP A 91 -5.09 -0.38 -1.88
N ASP A 92 -5.57 -0.50 -0.63
CA ASP A 92 -5.62 -1.77 0.10
C ASP A 92 -6.62 -2.76 -0.51
N HIS A 93 -7.81 -2.29 -0.90
CA HIS A 93 -8.90 -3.16 -1.35
C HIS A 93 -8.99 -3.32 -2.88
N VAL A 94 -8.38 -2.42 -3.66
CA VAL A 94 -8.45 -2.46 -5.12
C VAL A 94 -7.07 -2.60 -5.74
N VAL A 95 -6.16 -1.66 -5.48
CA VAL A 95 -4.88 -1.61 -6.21
C VAL A 95 -3.99 -2.81 -5.89
N PHE A 96 -3.80 -3.15 -4.62
CA PHE A 96 -2.95 -4.30 -4.26
C PHE A 96 -3.53 -5.63 -4.77
N PRO A 97 -4.83 -5.93 -4.63
CA PRO A 97 -5.41 -7.11 -5.25
C PRO A 97 -5.27 -7.17 -6.78
N LEU A 98 -5.40 -6.03 -7.48
CA LEU A 98 -5.12 -5.97 -8.93
C LEU A 98 -3.67 -6.33 -9.24
N CYS A 99 -2.73 -5.77 -8.50
CA CYS A 99 -1.31 -6.07 -8.66
C CYS A 99 -0.99 -7.53 -8.35
N ASP A 100 -1.51 -8.06 -7.25
CA ASP A 100 -1.14 -9.40 -6.75
C ASP A 100 -1.75 -10.52 -7.60
N ASN A 101 -2.95 -10.30 -8.15
CA ASN A 101 -3.70 -11.36 -8.82
C ASN A 101 -3.80 -11.19 -10.34
N LEU A 102 -3.79 -9.95 -10.84
CA LEU A 102 -4.11 -9.64 -12.24
C LEU A 102 -2.96 -8.96 -12.99
N TYR A 103 -1.83 -8.69 -12.32
CA TYR A 103 -0.63 -8.18 -12.99
C TYR A 103 0.15 -9.35 -13.57
N VAL A 104 -0.15 -9.66 -14.82
CA VAL A 104 0.71 -10.50 -15.63
C VAL A 104 1.72 -9.57 -16.29
N ASN A 105 3.01 -9.82 -16.08
CA ASN A 105 4.06 -9.23 -16.91
C ASN A 105 3.87 -9.77 -18.33
N ASP A 106 2.99 -9.14 -19.11
CA ASP A 106 2.94 -9.31 -20.55
C ASP A 106 4.21 -8.66 -21.13
N GLU A 107 5.34 -9.33 -20.93
CA GLU A 107 6.60 -9.18 -21.68
C GLU A 107 6.44 -9.65 -23.13
N GLY A 108 5.21 -9.98 -23.54
CA GLY A 108 4.87 -10.33 -24.91
C GLY A 108 5.04 -9.13 -25.82
N ASP A 109 6.24 -9.00 -26.39
CA ASP A 109 6.55 -8.40 -27.69
C ASP A 109 5.72 -9.08 -28.81
N ALA A 110 4.40 -9.12 -28.67
CA ALA A 110 3.49 -9.43 -29.76
C ALA A 110 3.53 -8.22 -30.69
N LEU A 111 4.58 -8.16 -31.51
CA LEU A 111 4.66 -7.31 -32.67
C LEU A 111 3.30 -7.41 -33.38
N PRO A 112 2.62 -6.28 -33.62
CA PRO A 112 1.31 -6.31 -34.24
C PRO A 112 1.46 -7.02 -35.58
N ALA A 113 0.81 -8.19 -35.70
CA ALA A 113 0.71 -8.90 -36.96
C ALA A 113 0.11 -7.91 -37.96
N LYS A 114 0.95 -7.39 -38.86
CA LYS A 114 0.58 -6.46 -39.92
C LYS A 114 -0.60 -7.07 -40.69
N GLY A 115 -1.81 -6.54 -40.56
CA GLY A 115 -2.89 -7.00 -41.43
C GLY A 115 -4.33 -6.56 -41.18
N LEU A 116 -4.75 -6.15 -39.98
CA LEU A 116 -6.16 -5.77 -39.78
C LEU A 116 -6.30 -4.42 -39.07
N GLN A 117 -6.75 -3.42 -39.84
CA GLN A 117 -7.28 -2.17 -39.34
C GLN A 117 -8.71 -2.42 -38.83
N PHE A 118 -8.87 -2.66 -37.53
CA PHE A 118 -10.15 -2.46 -36.83
C PHE A 118 -9.98 -1.35 -35.76
N PRO A 119 -11.04 -0.59 -35.48
CA PRO A 119 -10.97 0.66 -34.72
C PRO A 119 -10.98 0.43 -33.21
N LEU A 120 -10.07 1.13 -32.51
CA LEU A 120 -9.85 1.15 -31.05
C LEU A 120 -9.61 -0.23 -30.42
N ALA A 121 -8.35 -0.68 -30.49
CA ALA A 121 -7.87 -1.85 -29.77
C ALA A 121 -8.15 -1.73 -28.26
N PRO A 122 -8.49 -2.84 -27.57
CA PRO A 122 -8.50 -2.86 -26.11
C PRO A 122 -7.12 -2.45 -25.60
N THR A 123 -7.09 -1.41 -24.77
CA THR A 123 -5.89 -0.95 -24.08
C THR A 123 -5.24 -2.15 -23.41
N ASN A 124 -4.00 -2.52 -23.77
CA ASN A 124 -3.28 -3.63 -23.13
C ASN A 124 -3.27 -3.41 -21.59
N ILE A 125 -3.39 -4.50 -20.80
CA ILE A 125 -3.30 -4.51 -19.34
C ILE A 125 -2.14 -3.64 -18.84
N ALA A 126 -0.94 -3.77 -19.43
CA ALA A 126 0.24 -2.99 -19.04
C ALA A 126 0.09 -1.48 -19.30
N ALA A 127 -0.63 -1.08 -20.36
CA ALA A 127 -0.91 0.33 -20.63
C ALA A 127 -1.93 0.89 -19.63
N THR A 128 -3.00 0.14 -19.35
CA THR A 128 -4.01 0.50 -18.33
C THR A 128 -3.39 0.61 -16.94
N ALA A 129 -2.52 -0.34 -16.57
CA ALA A 129 -1.78 -0.33 -15.31
C ALA A 129 -0.90 0.92 -15.17
N ARG A 130 -0.13 1.28 -16.21
CA ARG A 130 0.69 2.50 -16.21
C ARG A 130 -0.13 3.77 -16.04
N GLN A 131 -1.29 3.87 -16.70
CA GLN A 131 -2.20 5.00 -16.53
C GLN A 131 -2.77 5.04 -15.11
N LEU A 132 -3.20 3.89 -14.58
CA LEU A 132 -3.71 3.79 -13.21
C LEU A 132 -2.68 4.28 -12.20
N PHE A 133 -1.43 3.82 -12.29
CA PHE A 133 -0.37 4.26 -11.38
C PHE A 133 0.00 5.72 -11.53
N HIS A 134 -0.08 6.27 -12.75
CA HIS A 134 0.11 7.69 -12.98
C HIS A 134 -0.94 8.53 -12.24
N HIS A 135 -2.23 8.26 -12.47
CA HIS A 135 -3.33 8.97 -11.80
C HIS A 135 -3.34 8.76 -10.28
N ARG A 136 -3.07 7.53 -9.81
CA ARG A 136 -2.89 7.22 -8.39
C ARG A 136 -1.79 8.07 -7.75
N ARG A 137 -0.65 8.27 -8.44
CA ARG A 137 0.45 9.11 -7.95
C ARG A 137 0.04 10.58 -7.93
N THR A 138 -0.60 11.08 -8.98
CA THR A 138 -1.12 12.45 -9.04
C THR A 138 -2.10 12.71 -7.90
N TRP A 139 -3.05 11.82 -7.68
CA TRP A 139 -3.99 11.88 -6.57
C TRP A 139 -3.28 11.95 -5.20
N ALA A 140 -2.27 11.10 -4.97
CA ALA A 140 -1.49 11.12 -3.74
C ALA A 140 -0.72 12.44 -3.55
N LEU A 141 -0.20 13.04 -4.63
CA LEU A 141 0.48 14.33 -4.59
C LEU A 141 -0.47 15.46 -4.21
N LEU A 142 -1.68 15.50 -4.79
CA LEU A 142 -2.71 16.49 -4.46
C LEU A 142 -3.10 16.44 -2.97
N LEU A 143 -3.24 15.22 -2.42
CA LEU A 143 -3.51 14.99 -0.99
C LEU A 143 -2.33 15.31 -0.06
N SER A 144 -1.11 15.36 -0.59
CA SER A 144 0.11 15.64 0.16
C SER A 144 0.51 17.10 0.11
N ALA A 145 0.08 17.85 -0.93
CA ALA A 145 0.44 19.23 -1.30
C ALA A 145 1.78 19.71 -0.71
N ARG A 146 2.81 18.87 -0.86
CA ARG A 146 4.17 19.16 -0.43
C ARG A 146 4.88 19.68 -1.66
N ASN A 147 4.75 20.99 -1.88
CA ASN A 147 5.55 21.82 -2.78
C ASN A 147 5.27 21.59 -4.28
N HIS A 148 4.30 22.33 -4.83
CA HIS A 148 4.15 22.55 -6.27
C HIS A 148 5.14 23.57 -6.85
N GLU A 149 6.25 23.88 -6.16
CA GLU A 149 7.23 24.87 -6.61
C GLU A 149 7.86 24.54 -7.97
N GLN A 150 7.80 23.28 -8.42
CA GLN A 150 8.43 22.86 -9.68
C GLN A 150 7.52 22.91 -10.93
N THR A 151 6.20 23.12 -10.81
CA THR A 151 5.30 23.11 -11.99
C THR A 151 4.68 24.45 -12.35
N GLN A 152 4.95 25.54 -11.62
CA GLN A 152 4.35 26.86 -11.90
C GLN A 152 5.39 27.97 -11.99
N GLN A 153 6.13 28.03 -13.10
CA GLN A 153 6.88 29.22 -13.53
C GLN A 153 6.15 30.03 -14.63
N ILE A 154 4.84 29.84 -14.80
CA ILE A 154 4.05 30.59 -15.79
C ILE A 154 2.95 31.36 -15.05
N HIS A 155 3.07 32.69 -15.10
CA HIS A 155 2.20 33.69 -14.48
C HIS A 155 0.69 33.37 -14.54
N GLY A 156 0.00 33.62 -13.40
CA GLY A 156 -1.29 34.30 -13.38
C GLY A 156 -2.54 33.44 -13.22
N PRO A 157 -2.71 32.78 -12.06
CA PRO A 157 -3.97 32.97 -11.32
C PRO A 157 -3.75 33.13 -9.79
N SER A 158 -4.68 33.83 -9.14
CA SER A 158 -4.67 34.10 -7.69
C SER A 158 -4.55 32.80 -6.88
N HIS A 159 -3.63 32.71 -5.91
CA HIS A 159 -3.33 31.49 -5.15
C HIS A 159 -4.53 30.80 -4.48
N SER A 160 -5.61 31.53 -4.20
CA SER A 160 -6.87 30.96 -3.71
C SER A 160 -7.56 30.04 -4.71
N THR A 161 -7.31 30.18 -6.01
CA THR A 161 -7.83 29.25 -7.03
C THR A 161 -7.11 27.90 -6.98
N LEU A 162 -5.85 27.85 -6.54
CA LEU A 162 -5.08 26.61 -6.51
C LEU A 162 -5.67 25.59 -5.54
N LEU A 163 -6.06 26.02 -4.33
CA LEU A 163 -6.64 25.11 -3.34
C LEU A 163 -8.03 24.61 -3.78
N MET A 164 -8.80 25.48 -4.43
CA MET A 164 -10.10 25.15 -5.01
C MET A 164 -9.98 24.10 -6.11
N HIS A 165 -9.05 24.30 -7.05
CA HIS A 165 -8.75 23.33 -8.09
C HIS A 165 -8.22 22.03 -7.51
N CYS A 166 -7.34 22.08 -6.50
CA CYS A 166 -6.80 20.89 -5.87
C CYS A 166 -7.88 19.95 -5.33
N ILE A 167 -8.93 20.46 -4.67
CA ILE A 167 -10.03 19.62 -4.18
C ILE A 167 -10.83 19.01 -5.34
N GLN A 168 -11.12 19.79 -6.37
CA GLN A 168 -11.81 19.29 -7.56
C GLN A 168 -10.99 18.20 -8.26
N ASP A 169 -9.70 18.46 -8.47
CA ASP A 169 -8.75 17.55 -9.09
C ASP A 169 -8.61 16.26 -8.26
N ILE A 170 -8.65 16.32 -6.92
CA ILE A 170 -8.66 15.13 -6.06
C ILE A 170 -9.84 14.21 -6.41
N PHE A 171 -11.05 14.77 -6.57
CA PHE A 171 -12.21 13.97 -6.94
C PHE A 171 -12.09 13.42 -8.37
N GLU A 172 -11.63 14.24 -9.32
CA GLU A 172 -11.46 13.82 -10.71
C GLU A 172 -10.42 12.69 -10.85
N GLU A 173 -9.24 12.85 -10.25
CA GLU A 173 -8.18 11.85 -10.25
C GLU A 173 -8.61 10.55 -9.57
N SER A 174 -9.37 10.64 -8.47
CA SER A 174 -9.91 9.46 -7.78
C SER A 174 -10.88 8.65 -8.65
N LEU A 175 -11.78 9.32 -9.39
CA LEU A 175 -12.73 8.67 -10.29
C LEU A 175 -12.05 8.11 -11.55
N VAL A 176 -11.07 8.83 -12.10
CA VAL A 176 -10.27 8.32 -13.24
C VAL A 176 -9.52 7.06 -12.83
N THR A 177 -8.92 7.04 -11.63
CA THR A 177 -8.21 5.88 -11.09
C THR A 177 -9.16 4.67 -10.93
N ALA A 178 -10.36 4.87 -10.37
CA ALA A 178 -11.37 3.82 -10.24
C ALA A 178 -11.84 3.28 -11.60
N LYS A 179 -12.05 4.15 -12.59
CA LYS A 179 -12.41 3.75 -13.95
C LYS A 179 -11.32 2.90 -14.61
N LEU A 180 -10.05 3.27 -14.44
CA LEU A 180 -8.91 2.51 -14.97
C LEU A 180 -8.79 1.14 -14.29
N ALA A 181 -9.03 1.07 -12.98
CA ALA A 181 -9.09 -0.21 -12.26
C ALA A 181 -10.20 -1.12 -12.81
N ASN A 182 -11.40 -0.58 -13.07
CA ASN A 182 -12.50 -1.33 -13.66
C ASN A 182 -12.17 -1.81 -15.09
N GLN A 183 -11.51 -0.97 -15.89
CA GLN A 183 -11.03 -1.34 -17.22
C GLN A 183 -10.01 -2.48 -17.16
N TRP A 184 -9.07 -2.45 -16.22
CA TRP A 184 -8.12 -3.53 -16.01
C TRP A 184 -8.84 -4.85 -15.74
N ILE A 185 -9.79 -4.86 -14.79
CA ILE A 185 -10.61 -6.04 -14.48
C ILE A 185 -11.31 -6.56 -15.74
N PHE A 186 -11.93 -5.66 -16.51
CA PHE A 186 -12.63 -6.02 -17.74
C PHE A 186 -11.68 -6.68 -18.77
N ILE A 187 -10.54 -6.06 -19.05
CA ILE A 187 -9.56 -6.59 -20.02
C ILE A 187 -9.07 -7.97 -19.56
N HIS A 188 -8.68 -8.09 -18.29
CA HIS A 188 -8.18 -9.35 -17.75
C HIS A 188 -9.25 -10.44 -17.77
N GLU A 189 -10.50 -10.12 -17.44
CA GLU A 189 -11.61 -11.07 -17.49
C GLU A 189 -11.89 -11.54 -18.93
N THR A 190 -11.86 -10.64 -19.91
CA THR A 190 -12.04 -11.02 -21.33
C THR A 190 -10.95 -11.99 -21.79
N TYR A 191 -9.69 -11.68 -21.50
CA TYR A 191 -8.55 -12.55 -21.82
C TYR A 191 -8.64 -13.91 -21.13
N TYR A 192 -9.05 -13.92 -19.86
CA TYR A 192 -9.24 -15.15 -19.10
C TYR A 192 -10.33 -16.05 -19.71
N LYS A 193 -11.46 -15.47 -20.11
CA LYS A 193 -12.57 -16.21 -20.75
C LYS A 193 -12.19 -16.73 -22.13
N ASP A 194 -11.53 -15.92 -22.96
CA ASP A 194 -11.10 -16.31 -24.31
C ASP A 194 -10.08 -17.47 -24.28
N ASN A 195 -9.14 -17.44 -23.33
CA ASN A 195 -8.14 -18.51 -23.18
C ASN A 195 -8.70 -19.80 -22.59
N MET A 196 -9.73 -19.71 -21.73
CA MET A 196 -10.42 -20.90 -21.19
C MET A 196 -11.12 -21.70 -22.29
N HIS A 197 -11.62 -21.05 -23.35
CA HIS A 197 -12.23 -21.74 -24.48
C HIS A 197 -11.21 -22.35 -25.46
N THR A 198 -9.98 -21.84 -25.46
CA THR A 198 -8.94 -22.24 -26.42
C THR A 198 -7.99 -23.30 -25.84
N SER A 199 -7.91 -23.44 -24.52
CA SER A 199 -6.99 -24.35 -23.83
C SER A 199 -7.67 -25.65 -23.36
N GLN A 200 -8.05 -26.51 -24.32
CA GLN A 200 -8.23 -27.94 -24.06
C GLN A 200 -7.03 -28.80 -24.52
N GLN A 201 -5.95 -28.23 -25.08
CA GLN A 201 -4.85 -29.03 -25.65
C GLN A 201 -3.41 -28.53 -25.43
N ALA A 202 -3.12 -27.60 -24.51
CA ALA A 202 -1.73 -27.28 -24.18
C ALA A 202 -1.47 -27.23 -22.67
N PRO A 203 -0.38 -27.84 -22.17
CA PRO A 203 -0.07 -27.82 -20.75
C PRO A 203 0.30 -26.39 -20.35
N GLN A 204 -0.44 -25.84 -19.38
CA GLN A 204 -0.03 -24.65 -18.64
C GLN A 204 1.37 -24.89 -18.07
N VAL A 205 2.37 -24.19 -18.62
CA VAL A 205 3.64 -23.97 -17.95
C VAL A 205 3.33 -23.03 -16.79
N CYS A 206 3.00 -23.64 -15.66
CA CYS A 206 2.72 -22.97 -14.41
C CYS A 206 4.03 -22.33 -13.93
N LEU A 207 4.13 -21.00 -14.02
CA LEU A 207 5.23 -20.19 -13.48
C LEU A 207 5.38 -20.31 -11.95
N SER A 208 4.54 -21.11 -11.29
CA SER A 208 4.63 -21.44 -9.86
C SER A 208 5.87 -22.27 -9.50
N SER A 209 6.53 -22.94 -10.44
CA SER A 209 7.64 -23.85 -10.10
C SER A 209 8.98 -23.17 -9.84
N GLU A 210 9.27 -22.02 -10.45
CA GLU A 210 10.60 -21.41 -10.34
C GLU A 210 10.74 -20.49 -9.10
N PHE A 211 9.63 -19.91 -8.62
CA PHE A 211 9.63 -19.10 -7.40
C PHE A 211 9.51 -19.91 -6.09
N GLN A 212 9.09 -21.18 -6.14
CA GLN A 212 9.04 -22.04 -4.95
C GLN A 212 10.42 -22.44 -4.42
N ASN A 213 11.47 -22.34 -5.25
CA ASN A 213 12.83 -22.73 -4.85
C ASN A 213 13.53 -21.67 -3.98
N GLY A 214 12.97 -20.47 -3.85
CA GLY A 214 13.51 -19.36 -3.05
C GLY A 214 12.81 -19.13 -1.71
N LEU A 215 11.86 -19.99 -1.32
CA LEU A 215 11.15 -19.82 -0.04
C LEU A 215 12.10 -20.01 1.14
N PRO A 216 12.11 -19.09 2.13
CA PRO A 216 12.90 -19.24 3.34
C PRO A 216 12.61 -20.58 4.02
N LYS A 217 13.65 -21.28 4.51
CA LYS A 217 13.51 -22.60 5.16
C LYS A 217 12.48 -22.63 6.30
N GLU A 218 12.18 -21.46 6.89
CA GLU A 218 11.16 -21.30 7.93
C GLU A 218 9.72 -21.59 7.44
N HIS A 219 9.43 -21.42 6.15
CA HIS A 219 8.10 -21.65 5.57
C HIS A 219 7.69 -23.14 5.60
N LYS A 220 8.65 -24.06 5.45
CA LYS A 220 8.38 -25.51 5.50
C LYS A 220 8.03 -25.97 6.91
N ASN A 221 8.71 -25.44 7.93
CA ASN A 221 8.50 -25.84 9.32
C ASN A 221 7.11 -25.46 9.87
N TRP A 222 6.50 -24.37 9.37
CA TRP A 222 5.18 -23.94 9.82
C TRP A 222 4.03 -24.63 9.09
N SER A 223 4.23 -25.04 7.83
CA SER A 223 3.20 -25.70 7.03
C SER A 223 2.96 -27.16 7.44
N GLU A 224 3.95 -27.83 8.02
CA GLU A 224 3.94 -29.28 8.26
C GLU A 224 3.64 -29.70 9.70
N SER A 225 3.45 -28.81 10.67
CA SER A 225 3.34 -29.23 12.08
C SER A 225 2.54 -28.28 12.97
N ARG A 226 1.21 -28.46 12.96
CA ARG A 226 0.38 -28.43 14.19
C ARG A 226 -1.05 -28.79 13.84
N ASP A 227 -1.44 -30.02 14.19
CA ASP A 227 -2.84 -30.40 14.30
C ASP A 227 -3.56 -29.36 15.16
N ILE A 228 -4.61 -28.76 14.62
CA ILE A 228 -5.40 -27.75 15.34
C ILE A 228 -6.15 -28.49 16.46
N PRO A 229 -5.95 -28.12 17.74
CA PRO A 229 -6.70 -28.75 18.84
C PRO A 229 -8.21 -28.63 18.61
N GLU A 230 -8.96 -29.71 18.84
CA GLU A 230 -10.43 -29.67 18.87
C GLU A 230 -10.88 -28.68 19.96
N GLY A 231 -11.58 -27.61 19.56
CA GLY A 231 -12.01 -26.54 20.44
C GLY A 231 -13.11 -25.70 19.80
N ASP A 232 -13.32 -24.50 20.32
CA ASP A 232 -14.36 -23.58 19.82
C ASP A 232 -14.17 -23.30 18.32
N PRO A 233 -15.18 -23.55 17.45
CA PRO A 233 -15.05 -23.35 16.01
C PRO A 233 -14.72 -21.90 15.62
N GLU A 234 -15.15 -20.91 16.41
CA GLU A 234 -14.85 -19.51 16.15
C GLU A 234 -13.36 -19.21 16.37
N ILE A 235 -12.81 -19.70 17.49
CA ILE A 235 -11.39 -19.55 17.82
C ILE A 235 -10.53 -20.32 16.81
N GLN A 236 -10.97 -21.51 16.37
CA GLN A 236 -10.28 -22.27 15.32
C GLN A 236 -10.23 -21.51 13.99
N SER A 237 -11.33 -20.87 13.57
CA SER A 237 -11.34 -20.05 12.36
C SER A 237 -10.36 -18.87 12.50
N GLN A 238 -10.38 -18.17 13.64
CA GLN A 238 -9.46 -17.05 13.88
C GLN A 238 -7.98 -17.48 13.85
N VAL A 239 -7.64 -18.63 14.46
CA VAL A 239 -6.29 -19.20 14.40
C VAL A 239 -5.89 -19.50 12.96
N LYS A 240 -6.81 -20.07 12.17
CA LYS A 240 -6.56 -20.36 10.75
C LYS A 240 -6.29 -19.07 9.96
N ASP A 241 -7.15 -18.06 10.11
CA ASP A 241 -7.02 -16.78 9.41
C ASP A 241 -5.71 -16.07 9.79
N MET A 242 -5.33 -16.09 11.07
CA MET A 242 -4.05 -15.52 11.53
C MET A 242 -2.83 -16.30 11.01
N ARG A 243 -2.92 -17.63 10.89
CA ARG A 243 -1.86 -18.42 10.27
C ARG A 243 -1.71 -18.09 8.79
N GLU A 244 -2.81 -18.01 8.05
CA GLU A 244 -2.80 -17.61 6.63
C GLU A 244 -2.20 -16.20 6.46
N TYR A 245 -2.61 -15.25 7.29
CA TYR A 245 -2.04 -13.90 7.29
C TYR A 245 -0.54 -13.89 7.63
N MET A 246 -0.11 -14.68 8.62
CA MET A 246 1.31 -14.81 8.95
C MET A 246 2.12 -15.39 7.79
N MET A 247 1.58 -16.38 7.07
CA MET A 247 2.24 -16.96 5.90
C MET A 247 2.42 -15.92 4.78
N PHE A 248 1.42 -15.06 4.57
CA PHE A 248 1.54 -13.92 3.65
C PHE A 248 2.66 -12.95 4.08
N LEU A 249 2.73 -12.59 5.37
CA LEU A 249 3.78 -11.69 5.87
C LEU A 249 5.18 -12.30 5.72
N LEU A 250 5.33 -13.61 5.98
CA LEU A 250 6.61 -14.32 5.80
C LEU A 250 7.02 -14.40 4.33
N TRP A 251 6.08 -14.66 3.43
CA TRP A 251 6.35 -14.60 1.98
C TRP A 251 6.82 -13.21 1.57
N ARG A 252 6.13 -12.16 2.04
CA ARG A 252 6.52 -10.77 1.78
C ARG A 252 7.91 -10.45 2.34
N ALA A 253 8.26 -10.98 3.52
CA ALA A 253 9.58 -10.78 4.11
C ALA A 253 10.70 -11.42 3.27
N GLY A 254 10.41 -12.51 2.56
CA GLY A 254 11.34 -13.14 1.62
C GLY A 254 11.57 -12.35 0.31
N ARG A 255 10.72 -11.37 -0.02
CA ARG A 255 10.86 -10.57 -1.25
C ARG A 255 12.17 -9.79 -1.31
N ALA A 256 12.62 -9.23 -0.18
CA ALA A 256 13.88 -8.49 -0.11
C ALA A 256 15.08 -9.37 -0.46
N GLU A 257 15.05 -10.65 -0.07
CA GLU A 257 16.11 -11.63 -0.35
C GLU A 257 16.08 -12.04 -1.84
N ALA A 258 14.90 -12.22 -2.42
CA ALA A 258 14.75 -12.47 -3.85
C ALA A 258 15.27 -11.29 -4.69
N LEU A 259 14.94 -10.05 -4.30
CA LEU A 259 15.45 -8.84 -4.96
C LEU A 259 16.98 -8.71 -4.82
N GLU A 260 17.55 -9.05 -3.67
CA GLU A 260 19.01 -9.07 -3.49
C GLU A 260 19.70 -10.01 -4.49
N LEU A 261 19.12 -11.18 -4.73
CA LEU A 261 19.65 -12.13 -5.72
C LEU A 261 19.56 -11.58 -7.15
N GLN A 262 18.43 -10.96 -7.51
CA GLN A 262 18.26 -10.34 -8.83
C GLN A 262 19.24 -9.17 -9.04
N VAL A 263 19.41 -8.31 -8.02
CA VAL A 263 20.40 -7.23 -8.04
C VAL A 263 21.81 -7.79 -8.27
N LYS A 264 22.18 -8.89 -7.61
CA LYS A 264 23.49 -9.55 -7.81
C LYS A 264 23.65 -10.07 -9.24
N ASP A 265 22.64 -10.72 -9.81
CA ASP A 265 22.67 -11.24 -11.19
C ASP A 265 22.84 -10.09 -12.21
N VAL A 266 22.05 -9.03 -12.07
CA VAL A 266 22.10 -7.87 -12.97
C VAL A 266 23.41 -7.12 -12.82
N ASN A 267 23.95 -6.98 -11.60
CA ASN A 267 25.28 -6.41 -11.38
C ASN A 267 26.36 -7.19 -12.15
N GLN A 268 26.28 -8.53 -12.14
CA GLN A 268 27.21 -9.37 -12.89
C GLN A 268 27.05 -9.17 -14.40
N LYS A 269 25.82 -9.12 -14.92
CA LYS A 269 25.55 -8.85 -16.35
C LYS A 269 26.09 -7.49 -16.81
N VAL A 270 25.86 -6.44 -16.03
CA VAL A 270 26.38 -5.09 -16.30
C VAL A 270 27.91 -5.09 -16.33
N GLN A 271 28.58 -5.79 -15.40
CA GLN A 271 30.05 -5.90 -15.40
C GLN A 271 30.57 -6.61 -16.65
N VAL A 272 29.95 -7.72 -17.07
CA VAL A 272 30.34 -8.46 -18.28
C VAL A 272 30.14 -7.61 -19.54
N LEU A 273 28.98 -6.96 -19.69
CA LEU A 273 28.70 -6.09 -20.83
C LEU A 273 29.65 -4.89 -20.88
N GLN A 274 29.97 -4.29 -19.73
CA GLN A 274 30.94 -3.22 -19.64
C GLN A 274 32.33 -3.66 -20.13
N GLY A 275 32.78 -4.85 -19.74
CA GLY A 275 34.02 -5.45 -20.23
C GLY A 275 34.01 -5.60 -21.75
N ASN A 276 32.96 -6.22 -22.29
CA ASN A 276 32.82 -6.43 -23.74
C ASN A 276 32.81 -5.12 -24.55
N VAL A 277 32.15 -4.07 -24.03
CA VAL A 277 32.16 -2.74 -24.67
C VAL A 277 33.58 -2.17 -24.68
N ASN A 278 34.31 -2.27 -23.58
CA ASN A 278 35.68 -1.76 -23.48
C ASN A 278 36.63 -2.49 -24.43
N ASP A 279 36.56 -3.83 -24.49
CA ASP A 279 37.40 -4.66 -25.35
C ASP A 279 37.14 -4.37 -26.83
N MET A 280 35.87 -4.30 -27.23
CA MET A 280 35.50 -3.97 -28.61
C MET A 280 35.87 -2.54 -28.99
N GLN A 281 35.82 -1.60 -28.03
CA GLN A 281 36.22 -0.21 -28.27
C GLN A 281 37.74 -0.07 -28.46
N GLN A 282 38.55 -0.95 -27.88
CA GLN A 282 39.99 -1.03 -28.14
C GLN A 282 40.28 -1.56 -29.56
N LEU A 283 39.60 -2.65 -29.97
CA LEU A 283 39.73 -3.23 -31.32
C LEU A 283 39.29 -2.26 -32.43
N LEU A 284 38.41 -1.32 -32.10
CA LEU A 284 37.87 -0.34 -33.03
C LEU A 284 38.90 0.69 -33.54
N GLN A 285 40.10 0.74 -32.95
CA GLN A 285 41.21 1.51 -33.52
C GLN A 285 41.78 0.87 -34.80
N GLU A 286 41.50 -0.41 -35.05
CA GLU A 286 42.06 -1.17 -36.18
C GLU A 286 41.02 -1.58 -37.24
N GLU A 287 39.72 -1.50 -36.95
CA GLU A 287 38.66 -2.04 -37.81
C GLU A 287 37.63 -1.02 -38.35
N GLY A 288 36.99 -1.41 -39.46
CA GLY A 288 36.07 -0.59 -40.26
C GLY A 288 34.67 -0.33 -39.68
N PRO A 289 33.73 0.16 -40.50
CA PRO A 289 32.42 0.66 -40.06
C PRO A 289 31.50 -0.39 -39.42
N GLU A 290 31.64 -1.68 -39.75
CA GLU A 290 30.83 -2.76 -39.15
C GLU A 290 31.10 -2.95 -37.65
N SER A 291 32.34 -2.74 -37.20
CA SER A 291 32.72 -2.88 -35.79
C SER A 291 32.14 -1.74 -34.93
N ARG A 292 31.87 -0.57 -35.54
CA ARG A 292 31.15 0.55 -34.90
C ARG A 292 29.71 0.21 -34.56
N GLU A 293 28.99 -0.42 -35.48
CA GLU A 293 27.60 -0.79 -35.25
C GLU A 293 27.45 -1.81 -34.11
N LYS A 294 28.37 -2.79 -34.05
CA LYS A 294 28.41 -3.77 -32.95
C LYS A 294 28.64 -3.11 -31.59
N VAL A 295 29.57 -2.16 -31.50
CA VAL A 295 29.83 -1.40 -30.26
C VAL A 295 28.61 -0.58 -29.84
N GLU A 296 27.96 0.10 -30.78
CA GLU A 296 26.74 0.87 -30.47
C GLU A 296 25.59 -0.03 -29.98
N LYS A 297 25.44 -1.24 -30.56
CA LYS A 297 24.47 -2.22 -30.07
C LYS A 297 24.77 -2.67 -28.64
N LEU A 298 26.03 -2.98 -28.32
CA LEU A 298 26.45 -3.38 -26.97
C LEU A 298 26.27 -2.23 -25.96
N LYS A 299 26.57 -0.98 -26.33
CA LYS A 299 26.33 0.19 -25.48
C LYS A 299 24.85 0.35 -25.14
N ARG A 300 23.96 0.25 -26.13
CA ARG A 300 22.50 0.32 -25.89
C ARG A 300 22.04 -0.79 -24.94
N GLN A 301 22.55 -2.00 -25.11
CA GLN A 301 22.25 -3.12 -24.21
C GLN A 301 22.75 -2.85 -22.78
N LEU A 302 23.98 -2.34 -22.64
CA LEU A 302 24.54 -1.93 -21.36
C LEU A 302 23.70 -0.84 -20.67
N ASP A 303 23.21 0.15 -21.42
CA ASP A 303 22.38 1.22 -20.88
C ASP A 303 21.02 0.69 -20.40
N LEU A 304 20.41 -0.25 -21.11
CA LEU A 304 19.18 -0.92 -20.68
C LEU A 304 19.39 -1.73 -19.39
N GLU A 305 20.47 -2.51 -19.30
CA GLU A 305 20.79 -3.29 -18.10
C GLU A 305 21.11 -2.40 -16.90
N ARG A 306 21.79 -1.27 -17.10
CA ARG A 306 22.00 -0.25 -16.03
C ARG A 306 20.70 0.37 -15.57
N PHE A 307 19.76 0.64 -16.48
CA PHE A 307 18.44 1.13 -16.11
C PHE A 307 17.66 0.10 -15.30
N HIS A 308 17.69 -1.17 -15.72
CA HIS A 308 17.09 -2.28 -14.97
C HIS A 308 17.72 -2.43 -13.57
N GLN A 309 19.05 -2.33 -13.47
CA GLN A 309 19.79 -2.29 -12.21
C GLN A 309 19.32 -1.16 -11.29
N GLN A 310 19.08 0.04 -11.83
CA GLN A 310 18.58 1.18 -11.05
C GLN A 310 17.18 0.92 -10.48
N ILE A 311 16.28 0.33 -11.27
CA ILE A 311 14.93 -0.04 -10.82
C ILE A 311 15.03 -1.05 -9.68
N LEU A 312 15.75 -2.15 -9.88
CA LEU A 312 15.88 -3.20 -8.87
C LEU A 312 16.53 -2.69 -7.58
N ASN A 313 17.53 -1.81 -7.67
CA ASN A 313 18.15 -1.20 -6.49
C ASN A 313 17.16 -0.32 -5.72
N SER A 314 16.34 0.48 -6.43
CA SER A 314 15.29 1.29 -5.81
C SER A 314 14.25 0.42 -5.12
N ASP A 315 13.76 -0.63 -5.79
CA ASP A 315 12.78 -1.57 -5.24
C ASP A 315 13.34 -2.32 -4.04
N TRP A 316 14.58 -2.79 -4.12
CA TRP A 316 15.26 -3.47 -3.01
C TRP A 316 15.41 -2.54 -1.80
N GLN A 317 15.80 -1.28 -2.01
CA GLN A 317 15.92 -0.31 -0.93
C GLN A 317 14.57 -0.02 -0.26
N LEU A 318 13.49 0.11 -1.03
CA LEU A 318 12.14 0.27 -0.49
C LEU A 318 11.72 -0.92 0.38
N GLU A 319 12.01 -2.16 -0.05
CA GLU A 319 11.72 -3.35 0.74
C GLU A 319 12.58 -3.42 2.02
N LEU A 320 13.84 -2.98 1.98
CA LEU A 320 14.69 -2.87 3.17
C LEU A 320 14.15 -1.84 4.17
N GLU A 321 13.63 -0.70 3.71
CA GLU A 321 13.01 0.32 4.56
C GLU A 321 11.72 -0.18 5.22
N ALA A 322 10.93 -1.00 4.53
CA ALA A 322 9.72 -1.61 5.06
C ALA A 322 9.98 -2.76 6.06
N ARG A 323 11.15 -3.42 5.98
CA ARG A 323 11.47 -4.65 6.71
C ARG A 323 11.30 -4.55 8.24
N PRO A 324 11.73 -3.49 8.95
CA PRO A 324 11.54 -3.41 10.40
C PRO A 324 10.07 -3.39 10.82
N SER A 325 9.21 -2.74 10.04
CA SER A 325 7.77 -2.72 10.30
C SER A 325 7.13 -4.06 10.03
N LEU A 326 7.56 -4.76 8.97
CA LEU A 326 7.08 -6.10 8.64
C LEU A 326 7.46 -7.12 9.73
N ILE A 327 8.70 -7.06 10.25
CA ILE A 327 9.14 -7.92 11.36
C ILE A 327 8.26 -7.72 12.60
N ARG A 328 8.01 -6.46 13.00
CA ARG A 328 7.12 -6.17 14.14
C ARG A 328 5.69 -6.70 13.93
N GLN A 329 5.17 -6.63 12.71
CA GLN A 329 3.86 -7.18 12.38
C GLN A 329 3.86 -8.72 12.48
N ILE A 330 4.89 -9.39 11.97
CA ILE A 330 5.05 -10.84 12.11
C ILE A 330 5.10 -11.24 13.58
N ASP A 331 5.87 -10.53 14.41
CA ASP A 331 5.97 -10.81 15.85
C ASP A 331 4.61 -10.61 16.54
N THR A 332 3.88 -9.54 16.19
CA THR A 332 2.54 -9.26 16.73
C THR A 332 1.53 -10.35 16.36
N VAL A 333 1.52 -10.79 15.09
CA VAL A 333 0.62 -11.85 14.63
C VAL A 333 0.98 -13.18 15.29
N ARG A 334 2.29 -13.48 15.43
CA ARG A 334 2.77 -14.66 16.14
C ARG A 334 2.32 -14.69 17.59
N GLU A 335 2.48 -13.58 18.32
CA GLU A 335 2.03 -13.49 19.71
C GLU A 335 0.51 -13.71 19.85
N ARG A 336 -0.30 -13.13 18.93
CA ARG A 336 -1.75 -13.34 18.91
C ARG A 336 -2.12 -14.80 18.60
N CYS A 337 -1.44 -15.43 17.65
CA CYS A 337 -1.60 -16.86 17.37
C CYS A 337 -1.32 -17.68 18.64
N ASP A 338 -0.22 -17.40 19.33
CA ASP A 338 0.16 -18.13 20.55
C ASP A 338 -0.88 -17.94 21.68
N GLN A 339 -1.45 -16.73 21.82
CA GLN A 339 -2.53 -16.45 22.78
C GLN A 339 -3.82 -17.22 22.46
N LEU A 340 -4.23 -17.27 21.18
CA LEU A 340 -5.41 -18.03 20.75
C LEU A 340 -5.19 -19.55 20.88
N GLU A 341 -4.00 -20.03 20.54
CA GLU A 341 -3.61 -21.44 20.74
C GLU A 341 -3.61 -21.81 22.24
N ALA A 342 -3.16 -20.90 23.12
CA ALA A 342 -3.22 -21.10 24.56
C ALA A 342 -4.67 -21.15 25.09
N ALA A 343 -5.58 -20.36 24.50
CA ALA A 343 -7.01 -20.40 24.84
C ALA A 343 -7.69 -21.70 24.38
N LEU A 344 -7.21 -22.32 23.29
CA LEU A 344 -7.62 -23.65 22.82
C LEU A 344 -6.95 -24.79 23.60
N GLY A 345 -5.92 -24.49 24.41
CA GLY A 345 -5.18 -25.47 25.20
C GLY A 345 -6.11 -26.33 26.05
N PRO A 346 -5.74 -27.60 26.34
CA PRO A 346 -6.63 -28.56 26.95
C PRO A 346 -7.18 -27.95 28.24
N ARG A 347 -8.48 -27.65 28.22
CA ARG A 347 -9.26 -27.33 29.41
C ARG A 347 -9.22 -28.59 30.25
N LYS A 348 -8.11 -28.80 30.98
CA LYS A 348 -7.92 -29.94 31.86
C LYS A 348 -9.20 -30.01 32.65
N GLU A 349 -9.99 -31.03 32.36
CA GLU A 349 -11.13 -31.39 33.17
C GLU A 349 -10.59 -31.44 34.59
N LYS A 350 -10.88 -30.40 35.37
CA LYS A 350 -11.08 -30.56 36.79
C LYS A 350 -12.33 -31.45 36.86
N ARG A 351 -12.16 -32.75 36.55
CA ARG A 351 -13.00 -33.79 37.13
C ARG A 351 -12.78 -33.63 38.61
N GLU A 352 -13.74 -32.95 39.22
CA GLU A 352 -14.00 -33.02 40.64
C GLU A 352 -14.06 -34.50 41.00
N THR A 353 -12.94 -35.06 41.45
CA THR A 353 -12.98 -36.21 42.35
C THR A 353 -13.54 -35.67 43.65
N SER A 354 -14.86 -35.71 43.75
CA SER A 354 -15.61 -35.57 45.00
C SER A 354 -14.95 -36.43 46.09
N PRO A 355 -14.64 -35.89 47.28
CA PRO A 355 -14.20 -36.69 48.40
C PRO A 355 -15.40 -37.53 48.92
N PRO A 356 -15.17 -38.78 49.37
CA PRO A 356 -16.23 -39.60 49.93
C PRO A 356 -16.67 -39.02 51.29
N ASP A 357 -17.96 -39.18 51.54
CA ASP A 357 -18.69 -38.82 52.76
C ASP A 357 -17.87 -38.88 54.05
N SER A 358 -17.87 -37.77 54.80
CA SER A 358 -17.68 -37.84 56.25
C SER A 358 -18.56 -36.80 56.95
N LEU A 359 -19.59 -37.35 57.57
CA LEU A 359 -20.45 -36.77 58.59
C LEU A 359 -19.61 -36.20 59.73
N GLY A 360 -19.87 -34.97 60.15
CA GLY A 360 -19.40 -34.48 61.46
C GLY A 360 -19.43 -32.97 61.68
N ALA A 361 -20.63 -32.46 62.01
CA ALA A 361 -20.96 -31.41 62.99
C ALA A 361 -20.23 -30.03 63.03
N PRO A 362 -20.88 -29.00 63.62
CA PRO A 362 -20.61 -27.58 63.35
C PRO A 362 -19.62 -26.95 64.35
N SER A 363 -18.87 -25.96 63.88
CA SER A 363 -18.22 -24.97 64.76
C SER A 363 -18.30 -23.60 64.13
N ASP A 364 -19.03 -22.72 64.81
CA ASP A 364 -18.85 -21.27 64.80
C ASP A 364 -17.37 -20.93 64.87
N THR A 365 -16.89 -19.94 64.11
CA THR A 365 -16.42 -18.63 64.63
C THR A 365 -15.79 -17.77 63.52
N ASP A 366 -16.08 -16.47 63.67
CA ASP A 366 -15.23 -15.31 63.36
C ASP A 366 -15.13 -14.75 61.94
N TRP A 367 -15.97 -13.74 61.77
CA TRP A 367 -15.71 -12.51 61.02
C TRP A 367 -14.44 -11.81 61.53
N ASP A 368 -13.52 -11.47 60.62
CA ASP A 368 -12.78 -10.21 60.63
C ASP A 368 -12.03 -10.04 59.29
N SER A 369 -12.32 -9.02 58.49
CA SER A 369 -11.84 -7.62 58.60
C SER A 369 -10.38 -7.44 58.17
N SER A 370 -10.16 -6.99 56.93
CA SER A 370 -9.10 -6.04 56.47
C SER A 370 -9.03 -6.12 54.93
N SER A 371 -9.42 -5.14 54.11
CA SER A 371 -9.18 -3.69 54.10
C SER A 371 -7.70 -3.31 54.21
N VAL A 372 -7.03 -3.17 53.06
CA VAL A 372 -5.88 -2.27 52.90
C VAL A 372 -5.98 -1.58 51.53
N PHE A 373 -6.68 -0.44 51.53
CA PHE A 373 -6.54 0.61 50.52
C PHE A 373 -5.87 1.80 51.22
N SER A 374 -4.67 2.17 50.79
CA SER A 374 -3.94 3.41 51.10
C SER A 374 -2.57 3.32 50.40
N GLN A 375 -1.92 4.34 49.86
CA GLN A 375 -2.17 5.77 49.72
C GLN A 375 -1.07 6.33 48.78
N THR A 376 -1.40 7.36 48.00
CA THR A 376 -0.61 8.56 47.63
C THR A 376 0.91 8.49 47.38
N SER A 377 1.34 9.08 46.25
CA SER A 377 2.35 10.16 46.27
C SER A 377 2.34 11.01 45.00
N THR A 378 1.90 12.25 45.19
CA THR A 378 2.25 13.47 44.44
C THR A 378 3.76 13.74 44.45
N ARG A 379 4.37 14.15 43.33
CA ARG A 379 5.51 15.07 43.34
C ARG A 379 5.75 15.79 41.99
N THR A 380 5.52 17.10 42.02
CA THR A 380 6.29 18.23 41.45
C THR A 380 6.93 18.13 40.06
N SER A 381 6.33 18.92 39.15
CA SER A 381 6.96 19.94 38.30
C SER A 381 8.44 20.24 38.51
N ASP A 382 9.20 20.27 37.40
CA ASP A 382 10.23 21.31 37.19
C ASP A 382 10.35 21.70 35.71
N VAL A 383 10.52 23.02 35.56
CA VAL A 383 10.58 23.84 34.36
C VAL A 383 12.02 23.83 33.83
N PHE A 384 12.21 23.64 32.53
CA PHE A 384 13.49 23.93 31.86
C PHE A 384 13.24 24.63 30.52
N THR A 385 13.54 25.93 30.49
CA THR A 385 13.82 26.71 29.28
C THR A 385 15.31 26.66 28.95
N PRO A 386 15.70 26.57 27.66
CA PRO A 386 17.01 27.02 27.20
C PRO A 386 16.91 28.28 26.33
N GLN A 387 17.96 29.11 26.47
CA GLN A 387 18.28 30.30 25.68
C GLN A 387 18.60 29.98 24.22
#